data_AF-A0A2D6X3M9-F1
#
_entry.id   AF-A0A2D6X3M9-F1
#
_cell.length_a   1.000
_cell.length_b   1.000
_cell.length_c   1.000
_cell.angle_alpha   90.00
_cell.angle_beta   90.00
_cell.angle_gamma   90.00
#
_symmetry.space_group_name_H-M   'P 1'
#
loop_
_entity.id
_entity.type
_entity.pdbx_description
1 polymer ?
#
loop_
_entity_poly.entity_id
_entity_poly.type
_entity_poly.pdbx_seq_one_letter_code
_entity_poly.pdbx_strand_id
1 'polypeptide(L)'
;MTTGRRTRVVELRTHHPHMTLREIGEELGITRERVRQILVTENLETRSSARMPMPMPACKRCGNPVPYRKRIFCSRMCHRPNGRIIVICHSCGKAISLMTSIYKSRHARAAHIHCSRTCRDNTRRGHPIK
;
A
#
# COMPACT_ATOMS: atom_id res chain seq x y z
N MET A 1 -38.33 14.83 10.45
CA MET A 1 -37.36 15.24 11.48
C MET A 1 -36.73 14.02 12.16
N THR A 2 -35.86 13.29 11.48
CA THR A 2 -35.14 12.10 12.02
C THR A 2 -33.71 12.46 12.49
N THR A 3 -33.56 13.65 13.07
CA THR A 3 -32.27 14.31 13.37
C THR A 3 -31.59 13.80 14.64
N GLY A 4 -32.34 13.42 15.68
CA GLY A 4 -31.76 13.14 17.01
C GLY A 4 -30.76 11.97 17.06
N ARG A 5 -30.96 10.91 16.27
CA ARG A 5 -30.01 9.77 16.26
C ARG A 5 -28.75 10.07 15.47
N ARG A 6 -28.83 10.90 14.43
CA ARG A 6 -27.65 11.27 13.62
C ARG A 6 -26.72 12.19 14.41
N THR A 7 -27.29 13.20 15.08
CA THR A 7 -26.52 14.10 15.96
C THR A 7 -25.85 13.34 17.09
N ARG A 8 -26.55 12.39 17.74
CA ARG A 8 -25.94 11.53 18.77
C ARG A 8 -24.75 10.71 18.28
N VAL A 9 -24.79 10.19 17.05
CA VAL A 9 -23.64 9.48 16.46
C VAL A 9 -22.43 10.40 16.29
N VAL A 10 -22.67 11.64 15.85
CA VAL A 10 -21.64 12.67 15.69
C VAL A 10 -21.05 13.09 17.04
N GLU A 11 -21.90 13.32 18.03
CA GLU A 11 -21.50 13.64 19.41
C GLU A 11 -20.64 12.51 20.01
N LEU A 12 -21.10 11.26 19.93
CA LEU A 12 -20.35 10.10 20.42
C LEU A 12 -18.99 9.96 19.74
N ARG A 13 -18.90 10.18 18.42
CA ARG A 13 -17.62 10.11 17.72
C ARG A 13 -16.66 11.23 18.17
N THR A 14 -17.19 12.41 18.47
CA THR A 14 -16.40 13.59 18.85
C THR A 14 -15.89 13.47 20.28
N HIS A 15 -16.75 13.06 21.23
CA HIS A 15 -16.39 12.92 22.65
C HIS A 15 -15.66 11.61 22.95
N HIS A 16 -15.97 10.53 22.24
CA HIS A 16 -15.38 9.21 22.44
C HIS A 16 -14.71 8.69 21.17
N PRO A 17 -13.61 9.33 20.71
CA PRO A 17 -12.97 8.98 19.44
C PRO A 17 -12.30 7.59 19.47
N HIS A 18 -12.14 6.98 20.65
CA HIS A 18 -11.65 5.62 20.85
C HIS A 18 -12.73 4.53 20.65
N MET A 19 -14.02 4.87 20.72
CA MET A 19 -15.09 3.88 20.58
C MET A 19 -15.14 3.30 19.17
N THR A 20 -15.37 2.00 19.10
CA THR A 20 -15.56 1.31 17.82
C THR A 20 -16.95 1.62 17.25
N LEU A 21 -17.11 1.47 15.93
CA LEU A 21 -18.42 1.62 15.28
C LEU A 21 -19.47 0.64 15.83
N ARG A 22 -19.02 -0.49 16.39
CA ARG A 22 -19.90 -1.48 16.99
C ARG A 22 -20.42 -1.00 18.34
N GLU A 23 -19.54 -0.52 19.21
CA GLU A 23 -19.90 0.06 20.52
C GLU A 23 -20.86 1.25 20.36
N ILE A 24 -20.60 2.17 19.42
CA ILE A 24 -21.52 3.29 19.13
C ILE A 24 -22.89 2.78 18.65
N GLY A 25 -22.90 1.67 17.91
CA GLY A 25 -24.13 1.04 17.44
C GLY A 25 -24.92 0.37 18.57
N GLU A 26 -24.23 -0.34 19.46
CA GLU A 26 -24.79 -0.98 20.65
C GLU A 26 -25.40 0.07 21.60
N GLU A 27 -24.69 1.16 21.86
CA GLU A 27 -25.14 2.28 22.70
C GLU A 27 -26.43 2.95 22.18
N LEU A 28 -26.56 3.07 20.85
CA LEU A 28 -27.68 3.77 20.21
C LEU A 28 -28.76 2.83 19.65
N GLY A 29 -28.61 1.52 19.81
CA GLY A 29 -29.53 0.51 19.26
C GLY A 29 -29.59 0.51 17.73
N ILE A 30 -28.49 0.82 17.05
CA ILE A 30 -28.39 0.85 15.58
C ILE A 30 -27.28 -0.06 15.06
N THR A 31 -27.41 -0.50 13.82
CA THR A 31 -26.38 -1.37 13.21
C THR A 31 -25.08 -0.60 13.00
N ARG A 32 -23.95 -1.32 13.10
CA ARG A 32 -22.61 -0.81 12.78
C ARG A 32 -22.55 -0.14 11.41
N GLU A 33 -23.23 -0.71 10.42
CA GLU A 33 -23.27 -0.17 9.06
C GLU A 33 -24.00 1.17 9.01
N ARG A 34 -25.08 1.34 9.81
CA ARG A 34 -25.78 2.61 9.90
C ARG A 34 -24.91 3.70 10.51
N VAL A 35 -24.15 3.38 11.56
CA VAL A 35 -23.15 4.29 12.15
C VAL A 35 -22.12 4.71 11.09
N ARG A 36 -21.58 3.75 10.32
CA ARG A 36 -20.62 4.03 9.24
C ARG A 36 -21.18 5.00 8.21
N GLN A 37 -22.41 4.77 7.73
CA GLN A 37 -23.06 5.63 6.74
C GLN A 37 -23.23 7.07 7.25
N ILE A 38 -23.65 7.23 8.51
CA ILE A 38 -23.82 8.56 9.12
C ILE A 38 -22.48 9.29 9.18
N LEU A 39 -21.43 8.66 9.73
CA LEU A 39 -20.11 9.29 9.82
C LEU A 39 -19.51 9.63 8.45
N VAL A 40 -19.70 8.78 7.44
CA VAL A 40 -19.25 9.07 6.07
C VAL A 40 -20.00 10.28 5.47
N THR A 41 -21.30 10.38 5.73
CA THR A 41 -22.12 11.51 5.25
C THR A 41 -21.69 12.82 5.90
N GLU A 42 -21.32 12.77 7.18
CA GLU A 42 -20.86 13.92 7.97
C GLU A 42 -19.34 14.19 7.80
N ASN A 43 -18.65 13.49 6.90
CA ASN A 43 -17.19 13.60 6.68
C ASN A 43 -16.33 13.36 7.94
N LEU A 44 -16.80 12.55 8.88
CA LEU A 44 -16.07 12.20 10.11
C LEU A 44 -15.26 10.90 9.95
N GLU A 45 -14.20 10.78 10.75
CA GLU A 45 -13.38 9.58 10.76
C GLU A 45 -14.19 8.36 11.24
N THR A 46 -14.26 7.33 10.39
CA THR A 46 -14.91 6.07 10.72
C THR A 46 -14.01 5.13 11.54
N ARG A 47 -12.75 5.51 11.79
CA ARG A 47 -11.77 4.69 12.49
C ARG A 47 -11.79 5.06 13.97
N SER A 48 -11.68 4.05 14.82
CA SER A 48 -11.43 4.33 16.23
C SER A 48 -9.97 4.72 16.43
N SER A 49 -9.75 5.74 17.25
CA SER A 49 -8.42 6.23 17.62
C SER A 49 -7.56 5.15 18.28
N ALA A 50 -8.19 4.23 19.02
CA ALA A 50 -7.52 3.08 19.61
C ALA A 50 -6.84 2.15 18.59
N ARG A 51 -7.29 2.17 17.32
CA ARG A 51 -6.69 1.38 16.23
C ARG A 51 -5.75 2.18 15.35
N MET A 52 -5.60 3.48 15.59
CA MET A 52 -4.66 4.32 14.87
C MET A 52 -3.28 4.25 15.53
N PRO A 53 -2.20 4.02 14.76
CA PRO A 53 -0.85 4.09 15.31
C PRO A 53 -0.53 5.54 15.71
N MET A 54 -0.17 5.76 16.97
CA MET A 54 0.35 7.03 17.47
C MET A 54 1.79 6.79 18.00
N PRO A 55 2.81 7.49 17.46
CA PRO A 55 2.76 8.44 16.34
C PRO A 55 2.45 7.75 15.00
N MET A 56 1.79 8.46 14.08
CA MET A 56 1.51 7.92 12.75
C MET A 56 2.83 7.69 12.00
N PRO A 57 3.06 6.50 11.42
CA PRO A 57 4.26 6.24 10.66
C PRO A 57 4.31 7.16 9.43
N ALA A 58 5.47 7.77 9.18
CA ALA A 58 5.67 8.63 8.02
C ALA A 58 5.82 7.81 6.74
N CYS A 59 5.32 8.33 5.62
CA CYS A 59 5.54 7.74 4.32
C CYS A 59 7.02 7.81 3.94
N LYS A 60 7.62 6.69 3.54
CA LYS A 60 9.04 6.60 3.16
C LYS A 60 9.45 7.55 2.02
N ARG A 61 8.51 8.08 1.24
CA ARG A 61 8.81 8.92 0.08
C ARG A 61 8.44 10.39 0.25
N CYS A 62 7.29 10.70 0.84
CA CYS A 62 6.80 12.08 0.95
C CYS A 62 6.67 12.57 2.39
N GLY A 63 6.97 11.74 3.40
CA GLY A 63 6.84 12.12 4.81
C GLY A 63 5.41 12.18 5.35
N ASN A 64 4.39 12.19 4.49
CA ASN A 64 2.99 12.26 4.93
C ASN A 64 2.61 11.11 5.88
N PRO A 65 1.77 11.37 6.89
CA PRO A 65 1.36 10.36 7.85
C PRO A 65 0.60 9.22 7.16
N VAL A 66 0.94 7.99 7.50
CA VAL A 66 0.32 6.79 6.96
C VAL A 66 -0.63 6.23 8.02
N PRO A 67 -1.94 6.19 7.75
CA PRO A 67 -2.93 5.91 8.79
C PRO A 67 -3.07 4.40 9.10
N TYR A 68 -2.07 3.60 8.71
CA TYR A 68 -2.02 2.15 8.92
C TYR A 68 -0.60 1.73 9.29
N ARG A 69 -0.46 1.01 10.41
CA ARG A 69 0.84 0.60 10.95
C ARG A 69 1.70 -0.24 10.00
N LYS A 70 1.07 -1.04 9.12
CA LYS A 70 1.76 -1.93 8.16
C LYS A 70 2.03 -1.28 6.79
N ARG A 71 1.51 -0.07 6.51
CA ARG A 71 1.75 0.58 5.22
C ARG A 71 3.01 1.45 5.28
N ILE A 72 3.85 1.30 4.26
CA ILE A 72 5.10 2.07 4.09
C ILE A 72 4.86 3.36 3.29
N PHE A 73 3.82 3.38 2.44
CA PHE A 73 3.51 4.49 1.54
C PHE A 73 2.08 4.99 1.76
N CYS A 74 1.87 6.31 1.67
CA CYS A 74 0.56 6.94 1.84
C CYS A 74 -0.38 6.63 0.66
N SER A 75 0.16 6.57 -0.57
CA SER A 75 -0.62 6.41 -1.80
C SER A 75 0.07 5.50 -2.83
N ARG A 76 -0.71 5.05 -3.83
CA ARG A 76 -0.22 4.25 -4.96
C ARG A 76 0.77 5.02 -5.83
N MET A 77 0.71 6.34 -5.83
CA MET A 77 1.69 7.22 -6.49
C MET A 77 3.02 7.22 -5.74
N CYS A 78 2.99 7.32 -4.41
CA CYS A 78 4.22 7.25 -3.60
C CYS A 78 4.92 5.91 -3.73
N HIS A 79 4.18 4.86 -4.09
CA HIS A 79 4.71 3.54 -4.43
C HIS A 79 5.54 3.51 -5.74
N ARG A 80 5.43 4.50 -6.66
CA ARG A 80 6.02 4.47 -8.02
C ARG A 80 7.12 5.51 -8.28
N PRO A 81 8.32 5.17 -8.79
CA PRO A 81 8.53 4.03 -9.66
C PRO A 81 8.83 2.76 -8.87
N ASN A 82 8.07 1.70 -9.21
CA ASN A 82 8.20 0.39 -8.59
C ASN A 82 9.54 -0.22 -8.98
N GLY A 83 10.64 0.13 -8.30
CA GLY A 83 11.96 -0.51 -8.40
C GLY A 83 12.18 -1.23 -9.72
N ARG A 84 12.11 -0.50 -10.84
CA ARG A 84 12.35 -1.03 -12.18
C ARG A 84 13.67 -0.46 -12.61
N ILE A 85 14.53 -1.34 -13.10
CA ILE A 85 15.83 -0.98 -13.61
C ILE A 85 15.91 -1.43 -15.06
N ILE A 86 16.57 -0.62 -15.88
CA ILE A 86 16.89 -0.95 -17.25
C ILE A 86 18.25 -1.62 -17.23
N VAL A 87 18.34 -2.83 -17.75
CA VAL A 87 19.60 -3.56 -17.86
C VAL A 87 19.78 -4.05 -19.28
N ILE A 88 21.04 -4.19 -19.70
CA ILE A 88 21.39 -4.63 -21.05
C ILE A 88 21.60 -6.14 -21.04
N CYS A 89 20.99 -6.83 -22.01
CA CYS A 89 21.26 -8.25 -22.23
C CYS A 89 22.68 -8.42 -22.77
N HIS A 90 23.50 -9.23 -22.09
CA HIS A 90 24.90 -9.43 -22.47
C HIS A 90 25.07 -10.28 -23.75
N SER A 91 24.02 -10.99 -24.19
CA SER A 91 24.10 -11.82 -25.42
C SER A 91 23.66 -11.05 -26.67
N CYS A 92 22.66 -10.18 -26.56
CA CYS A 92 22.05 -9.53 -27.73
C CYS A 92 22.01 -8.00 -27.66
N GLY A 93 22.52 -7.39 -26.59
CA GLY A 93 22.55 -5.93 -26.40
C GLY A 93 21.19 -5.27 -26.16
N LYS A 94 20.08 -6.02 -26.14
CA LYS A 94 18.74 -5.45 -25.94
C LYS A 94 18.56 -4.93 -24.51
N ALA A 95 18.07 -3.70 -24.39
CA ALA A 95 17.64 -3.12 -23.12
C ALA A 95 16.36 -3.79 -22.63
N ILE A 96 16.35 -4.27 -21.39
CA ILE A 96 15.21 -4.91 -20.76
C ILE A 96 14.86 -4.18 -19.45
N SER A 97 13.57 -3.95 -19.23
CA SER A 97 13.05 -3.40 -17.97
C SER A 97 12.74 -4.56 -17.02
N LEU A 98 13.50 -4.69 -15.94
CA LEU A 98 13.29 -5.69 -14.88
C LEU A 98 12.92 -5.02 -13.57
N MET A 99 12.17 -5.72 -12.71
CA MET A 99 12.10 -5.31 -11.31
C MET A 99 13.47 -5.50 -10.64
N THR A 100 13.86 -4.60 -9.73
CA THR A 100 15.10 -4.65 -8.94
C THR A 100 15.20 -5.96 -8.17
N SER A 101 14.08 -6.50 -7.65
CA SER A 101 14.05 -7.82 -7.00
C SER A 101 14.40 -8.95 -7.96
N ILE A 102 13.85 -8.92 -9.19
CA ILE A 102 14.15 -9.89 -10.25
C ILE A 102 15.60 -9.76 -10.70
N TYR A 103 16.11 -8.54 -10.86
CA TYR A 103 17.51 -8.30 -11.16
C TYR A 103 18.43 -8.91 -10.10
N LYS A 104 18.22 -8.57 -8.82
CA LYS A 104 19.01 -9.10 -7.70
C LYS A 104 18.98 -10.63 -7.68
N SER A 105 17.80 -11.24 -7.86
CA SER A 105 17.65 -12.69 -7.89
C SER A 105 18.36 -13.34 -9.10
N ARG A 106 18.31 -12.72 -10.29
CA ARG A 106 19.02 -13.20 -11.49
C ARG A 106 20.52 -13.06 -11.34
N HIS A 107 20.99 -11.90 -10.89
CA HIS A 107 22.42 -11.61 -10.67
C HIS A 107 23.03 -12.49 -9.57
N ALA A 108 22.25 -12.87 -8.55
CA ALA A 108 22.71 -13.82 -7.53
C ALA A 108 22.88 -15.26 -8.07
N ARG A 109 22.15 -15.63 -9.13
CA ARG A 109 22.19 -16.99 -9.72
C ARG A 109 23.14 -17.10 -10.91
N ALA A 110 23.44 -15.99 -11.58
CA ALA A 110 24.26 -15.97 -12.78
C ALA A 110 24.97 -14.62 -12.91
N ALA A 111 26.24 -14.65 -13.33
CA ALA A 111 27.05 -13.46 -13.56
C ALA A 111 26.52 -12.57 -14.69
N HIS A 112 25.79 -13.14 -15.66
CA HIS A 112 25.29 -12.43 -16.83
C HIS A 112 23.76 -12.45 -16.90
N ILE A 113 23.21 -11.31 -17.35
CA ILE A 113 21.77 -11.14 -17.50
C ILE A 113 21.38 -11.27 -18.97
N HIS A 114 20.38 -12.10 -19.22
CA HIS A 114 19.84 -12.36 -20.54
C HIS A 114 18.36 -11.99 -20.63
N CYS A 115 17.92 -11.57 -21.81
CA CYS A 115 16.52 -11.20 -22.08
C CYS A 115 15.59 -12.41 -22.21
N SER A 116 16.08 -13.54 -22.72
CA SER A 116 15.32 -14.77 -22.96
C SER A 116 16.11 -16.02 -22.56
N ARG A 117 15.41 -17.17 -22.46
CA ARG A 117 16.05 -18.49 -22.29
C ARG A 117 16.98 -18.80 -23.46
N THR A 118 16.56 -18.49 -24.68
CA THR A 118 17.37 -18.69 -25.90
C THR A 118 18.71 -17.96 -25.83
N CYS A 119 18.74 -16.69 -25.42
CA CYS A 119 19.99 -15.94 -25.25
C CYS A 119 20.91 -16.53 -24.17
N ARG A 120 20.34 -17.08 -23.09
CA ARG A 120 21.10 -17.76 -22.02
C ARG A 120 21.66 -19.11 -22.48
N ASP A 121 20.89 -19.85 -23.25
CA ASP A 121 21.30 -21.18 -23.70
C ASP A 121 22.34 -21.06 -24.84
N ASN A 122 22.25 -20.00 -25.65
CA ASN A 122 23.26 -19.66 -26.66
C ASN A 122 24.61 -19.30 -26.02
N THR A 123 24.64 -18.50 -24.94
CA THR A 123 25.91 -18.21 -24.23
C THR A 123 26.50 -19.45 -23.58
N ARG A 124 25.68 -20.41 -23.12
CA ARG A 124 26.17 -21.72 -22.63
C ARG A 124 26.75 -22.61 -23.73
N ARG A 125 26.28 -22.46 -24.97
CA ARG A 125 26.76 -23.21 -26.15
C ARG A 125 28.00 -22.59 -26.80
N GLY A 126 28.60 -21.56 -26.19
CA GLY A 126 29.83 -20.94 -26.67
C GLY A 126 29.65 -19.76 -27.63
N HIS A 127 28.43 -19.22 -27.81
CA HIS A 127 28.28 -17.97 -28.55
C HIS A 127 28.87 -16.78 -27.77
N PRO A 128 29.60 -15.88 -28.46
CA PRO A 128 30.27 -14.77 -27.81
C PRO A 128 29.28 -13.83 -27.13
N ILE A 129 29.67 -13.40 -25.93
CA ILE A 129 29.02 -12.35 -25.17
C ILE A 129 29.46 -11.01 -25.81
N LYS A 130 28.50 -10.11 -26.04
CA LYS A 130 28.74 -8.78 -26.60
C LYS A 130 28.87 -7.73 -25.50
#